data_AF-A0A5J4S4U4-F1
#
_entry.id   AF-A0A5J4S4U4-F1
#
_cell.length_a   1.000
_cell.length_b   1.000
_cell.length_c   1.000
_cell.angle_alpha   90.00
_cell.angle_beta   90.00
_cell.angle_gamma   90.00
#
_symmetry.space_group_name_H-M   'P 1'
#
loop_
_entity.id
_entity.type
_entity.pdbx_description
1 polymer ?
#
loop_
_entity_poly.entity_id
_entity_poly.type
_entity_poly.pdbx_seq_one_letter_code
_entity_poly.pdbx_strand_id
1 'polypeptide(L)'
;MSRYESSRFVKNPQVMNQQVLKIACDKLGWKYEIRNNELLITDIKQKEQLHGEFALKISDDQVTYNSYYLKNGKELITELQSVFFPLNVEYAKSTVISSFEQKGFTFKKIYDFKPTTEEIEKFCMVGYTKLPNEKEKRFEIQFSILNDGTVITDSNYLPDDVNDLAHQAMDEIESKFGNKRIMTKKPEYDKFMREHKQRIDNKNINKIKT
;
A
#
# COMPACT_ATOMS: atom_id res chain seq x y z
N MET A 1 11.49 6.28 -3.65
CA MET A 1 11.36 6.09 -5.09
C MET A 1 12.55 6.70 -5.80
N SER A 2 13.11 6.03 -6.78
CA SER A 2 13.92 6.72 -7.77
C SER A 2 13.07 7.73 -8.56
N ARG A 3 13.68 8.79 -9.11
CA ARG A 3 13.03 9.64 -10.12
C ARG A 3 12.46 8.75 -11.23
N TYR A 4 11.28 9.07 -11.77
CA TYR A 4 10.64 8.27 -12.83
C TYR A 4 10.46 6.78 -12.45
N GLU A 5 9.73 6.54 -11.36
CA GLU A 5 9.50 5.19 -10.84
C GLU A 5 8.02 4.97 -10.52
N SER A 6 7.57 3.73 -10.73
CA SER A 6 6.37 3.19 -10.10
C SER A 6 6.75 2.22 -9.00
N SER A 7 6.14 2.37 -7.82
CA SER A 7 6.28 1.41 -6.73
C SER A 7 4.96 0.67 -6.53
N ARG A 8 5.05 -0.61 -6.21
CA ARG A 8 3.91 -1.44 -5.86
C ARG A 8 4.12 -2.06 -4.49
N PHE A 9 3.23 -1.74 -3.57
CA PHE A 9 3.11 -2.44 -2.30
C PHE A 9 2.16 -3.60 -2.51
N VAL A 10 2.71 -4.74 -2.94
CA VAL A 10 1.96 -5.99 -3.07
C VAL A 10 1.60 -6.47 -1.66
N LYS A 11 0.40 -7.06 -1.52
CA LYS A 11 -0.02 -7.78 -0.33
C LYS A 11 1.14 -8.64 0.23
N ASN A 12 1.49 -8.48 1.50
CA ASN A 12 2.13 -9.57 2.23
C ASN A 12 0.99 -10.40 2.77
N PRO A 13 0.91 -11.68 2.40
CA PRO A 13 -0.02 -12.54 3.07
C PRO A 13 0.31 -12.73 4.56
N GLN A 14 1.60 -12.73 4.95
CA GLN A 14 2.04 -12.79 6.35
C GLN A 14 1.70 -11.55 7.19
N VAL A 15 1.25 -10.46 6.54
CA VAL A 15 0.90 -9.19 7.16
C VAL A 15 -0.46 -8.73 6.65
N MET A 16 -1.43 -9.64 6.50
CA MET A 16 -2.83 -9.23 6.61
C MET A 16 -2.92 -8.47 7.93
N ASN A 17 -3.28 -7.18 7.89
CA ASN A 17 -3.31 -6.38 9.10
C ASN A 17 -4.28 -7.05 10.09
N GLN A 18 -3.72 -7.68 11.13
CA GLN A 18 -4.48 -8.44 12.10
C GLN A 18 -5.54 -7.56 12.76
N GLN A 19 -5.33 -6.24 12.87
CA GLN A 19 -6.33 -5.30 13.35
C GLN A 19 -7.52 -5.17 12.39
N VAL A 20 -7.28 -5.07 11.08
CA VAL A 20 -8.35 -5.03 10.07
C VAL A 20 -9.14 -6.35 10.08
N LEU A 21 -8.44 -7.47 10.23
CA LEU A 21 -9.03 -8.80 10.31
C LEU A 21 -9.91 -8.97 11.56
N LYS A 22 -9.45 -8.47 12.71
CA LYS A 22 -10.22 -8.40 13.97
C LYS A 22 -11.48 -7.57 13.80
N ILE A 23 -11.37 -6.37 13.24
CA ILE A 23 -12.52 -5.49 12.97
C ILE A 23 -13.52 -6.16 12.02
N ALA A 24 -13.04 -6.89 11.01
CA ALA A 24 -13.91 -7.65 10.12
C ALA A 24 -14.67 -8.76 10.87
N CYS A 25 -13.98 -9.52 11.73
CA CYS A 25 -14.62 -10.54 12.57
C CYS A 25 -15.63 -9.90 13.54
N ASP A 26 -15.29 -8.79 14.18
CA ASP A 26 -16.19 -8.06 15.09
C ASP A 26 -17.45 -7.56 14.36
N LYS A 27 -17.31 -7.06 13.12
CA LYS A 27 -18.45 -6.65 12.27
C LYS A 27 -19.36 -7.83 11.90
N LEU A 28 -18.79 -9.00 11.63
CA LEU A 28 -19.53 -10.25 11.41
C LEU A 28 -20.08 -10.83 12.73
N GLY A 29 -19.62 -10.30 13.86
CA GLY A 29 -19.91 -10.80 15.19
C GLY A 29 -19.35 -12.20 15.44
N TRP A 30 -18.26 -12.54 14.77
CA TRP A 30 -17.54 -13.79 14.94
C TRP A 30 -16.55 -13.69 16.09
N LYS A 31 -16.38 -14.78 16.85
CA LYS A 31 -15.32 -14.85 17.88
C LYS A 31 -14.07 -15.45 17.29
N TYR A 32 -12.94 -14.97 17.78
CA TYR A 32 -11.63 -15.42 17.37
C TYR A 32 -10.68 -15.51 18.56
N GLU A 33 -9.65 -16.34 18.40
CA GLU A 33 -8.51 -16.45 19.28
C GLU A 33 -7.22 -16.29 18.50
N ILE A 34 -6.19 -15.73 19.14
CA ILE A 34 -4.85 -15.68 18.56
C ILE A 34 -4.00 -16.71 19.28
N ARG A 35 -3.45 -17.67 18.53
CA ARG A 35 -2.51 -18.67 19.03
C ARG A 35 -1.35 -18.79 18.05
N ASN A 36 -0.11 -18.72 18.54
CA ASN A 36 1.10 -18.88 17.72
C ASN A 36 1.13 -18.00 16.45
N ASN A 37 0.66 -16.75 16.56
CA ASN A 37 0.55 -15.81 15.45
C ASN A 37 -0.47 -16.19 14.36
N GLU A 38 -1.31 -17.20 14.61
CA GLU A 38 -2.45 -17.59 13.77
C GLU A 38 -3.74 -16.99 14.36
N LEU A 39 -4.65 -16.55 13.49
CA LEU A 39 -6.01 -16.16 13.88
C LEU A 39 -6.95 -17.35 13.68
N LEU A 40 -7.51 -17.85 14.77
CA LEU A 40 -8.46 -18.95 14.80
C LEU A 40 -9.85 -18.36 15.05
N ILE A 41 -10.73 -18.40 14.05
CA ILE A 41 -12.13 -18.01 14.20
C ILE A 41 -12.86 -19.23 14.76
N THR A 42 -13.36 -19.13 16.00
CA THR A 42 -13.92 -20.25 16.77
C THR A 42 -15.45 -20.25 16.79
N ASP A 43 -16.09 -19.11 16.54
CA ASP A 43 -17.55 -18.98 16.53
C ASP A 43 -17.97 -18.09 15.37
N ILE A 44 -18.66 -18.68 14.39
CA ILE A 44 -19.21 -18.01 13.21
C ILE A 44 -20.74 -17.82 13.30
N LYS A 45 -21.32 -18.00 14.51
CA LYS A 45 -22.77 -17.92 14.76
C LYS A 45 -23.63 -18.86 13.90
N GLN A 46 -23.06 -19.95 13.41
CA GLN A 46 -23.81 -20.99 12.70
C GLN A 46 -24.31 -22.06 13.67
N LYS A 47 -25.29 -22.85 13.22
CA LYS A 47 -25.90 -23.92 14.04
C LYS A 47 -24.95 -25.08 14.31
N GLU A 48 -23.90 -25.23 13.53
CA GLU A 48 -22.96 -26.34 13.60
C GLU A 48 -22.00 -26.15 14.78
N GLN A 49 -21.88 -27.17 15.62
CA GLN A 49 -21.05 -27.14 16.82
C GLN A 49 -19.64 -27.62 16.48
N LEU A 50 -18.65 -26.75 16.63
CA LEU A 50 -17.25 -27.03 16.26
C LEU A 50 -16.45 -27.72 17.39
N HIS A 51 -17.08 -28.03 18.52
CA HIS A 51 -16.47 -28.77 19.65
C HIS A 51 -15.11 -28.24 20.16
N GLY A 52 -14.85 -26.94 20.01
CA GLY A 52 -13.58 -26.31 20.41
C GLY A 52 -12.54 -26.20 19.29
N GLU A 53 -12.86 -26.68 18.09
CA GLU A 53 -12.08 -26.49 16.87
C GLU A 53 -12.39 -25.14 16.20
N PHE A 54 -11.54 -24.74 15.25
CA PHE A 54 -11.75 -23.52 14.47
C PHE A 54 -12.73 -23.74 13.30
N ALA A 55 -13.46 -22.68 12.95
CA ALA A 55 -14.21 -22.57 11.72
C ALA A 55 -13.29 -22.21 10.54
N LEU A 56 -12.56 -21.12 10.73
CA LEU A 56 -11.55 -20.61 9.81
C LEU A 56 -10.25 -20.40 10.58
N LYS A 57 -9.14 -20.80 9.99
CA LYS A 57 -7.80 -20.52 10.47
C LYS A 57 -7.08 -19.70 9.43
N ILE A 58 -6.48 -18.61 9.89
CA ILE A 58 -5.70 -17.70 9.07
C ILE A 58 -4.27 -17.79 9.56
N SER A 59 -3.45 -18.44 8.74
CA SER A 59 -2.01 -18.60 8.95
C SER A 59 -1.33 -18.04 7.72
N ASP A 60 -0.51 -17.02 7.88
CA ASP A 60 0.12 -16.32 6.77
C ASP A 60 -0.90 -15.90 5.69
N ASP A 61 -0.79 -16.43 4.45
CA ASP A 61 -1.73 -16.18 3.34
C ASP A 61 -3.05 -16.91 3.43
N GLN A 62 -3.05 -18.03 4.15
CA GLN A 62 -3.99 -19.09 3.85
C GLN A 62 -5.12 -19.02 4.83
N VAL A 63 -6.29 -18.66 4.29
CA VAL A 63 -7.54 -18.91 4.96
C VAL A 63 -7.90 -20.37 4.72
N THR A 64 -7.67 -21.19 5.74
CA THR A 64 -8.10 -22.58 5.78
C THR A 64 -9.42 -22.66 6.52
N TYR A 65 -10.32 -23.52 6.05
CA TYR A 65 -11.60 -23.75 6.71
C TYR A 65 -11.70 -25.20 7.14
N ASN A 66 -12.43 -25.44 8.21
CA ASN A 66 -12.61 -26.78 8.74
C ASN A 66 -13.68 -27.53 7.94
N SER A 67 -13.26 -28.20 6.86
CA SER A 67 -14.15 -28.95 5.97
C SER A 67 -14.79 -30.18 6.61
N TYR A 68 -14.31 -30.61 7.78
CA TYR A 68 -14.90 -31.74 8.51
C TYR A 68 -16.25 -31.37 9.11
N TYR A 69 -16.35 -30.18 9.71
CA TYR A 69 -17.60 -29.68 10.28
C TYR A 69 -18.38 -28.81 9.30
N LEU A 70 -17.71 -27.98 8.49
CA LEU A 70 -18.33 -26.96 7.64
C LEU A 70 -18.34 -27.39 6.17
N LYS A 71 -19.53 -27.54 5.58
CA LYS A 71 -19.68 -27.80 4.13
C LYS A 71 -19.69 -26.52 3.29
N ASN A 72 -19.92 -25.38 3.92
CA ASN A 72 -20.06 -24.05 3.32
C ASN A 72 -18.79 -23.17 3.48
N GLY A 73 -17.61 -23.76 3.74
CA GLY A 73 -16.40 -22.98 4.03
C GLY A 73 -16.00 -21.95 2.97
N LYS A 74 -16.31 -22.20 1.69
CA LYS A 74 -16.07 -21.22 0.61
C LYS A 74 -16.95 -19.98 0.74
N GLU A 75 -18.19 -20.14 1.18
CA GLU A 75 -19.13 -19.04 1.40
C GLU A 75 -18.66 -18.18 2.57
N LEU A 76 -18.19 -18.80 3.65
CA LEU A 76 -17.61 -18.11 4.82
C LEU A 76 -16.36 -17.30 4.47
N ILE A 77 -15.47 -17.85 3.63
CA ILE A 77 -14.30 -17.10 3.14
C ILE A 77 -14.76 -15.89 2.33
N THR A 78 -15.78 -16.06 1.49
CA THR A 78 -16.32 -14.98 0.66
C THR A 78 -16.96 -13.89 1.51
N GLU A 79 -17.70 -14.27 2.56
CA GLU A 79 -18.30 -13.35 3.53
C GLU A 79 -17.22 -12.55 4.28
N LEU A 80 -16.19 -13.23 4.79
CA LEU A 80 -15.06 -12.58 5.43
C LEU A 80 -14.37 -11.59 4.49
N GLN A 81 -14.11 -11.99 3.25
CA GLN A 81 -13.51 -11.16 2.23
C GLN A 81 -14.36 -9.92 1.91
N SER A 82 -15.69 -10.06 1.85
CA SER A 82 -16.61 -8.96 1.55
C SER A 82 -16.56 -7.83 2.58
N VAL A 83 -16.24 -8.15 3.84
CA VAL A 83 -16.09 -7.17 4.93
C VAL A 83 -14.64 -6.70 5.06
N PHE A 84 -13.68 -7.61 4.89
CA PHE A 84 -12.26 -7.34 5.06
C PHE A 84 -11.71 -6.41 3.98
N PHE A 85 -12.00 -6.65 2.71
CA PHE A 85 -11.40 -5.90 1.60
C PHE A 85 -11.71 -4.40 1.65
N PRO A 86 -12.97 -3.95 1.87
CA PRO A 86 -13.26 -2.53 2.02
C PRO A 86 -12.49 -1.88 3.19
N LEU A 87 -12.43 -2.55 4.34
CA LEU A 87 -11.66 -2.06 5.50
C LEU A 87 -10.17 -1.97 5.19
N ASN A 88 -9.64 -2.93 4.41
CA ASN A 88 -8.24 -2.94 4.03
C ASN A 88 -7.91 -1.79 3.07
N VAL A 89 -8.80 -1.47 2.13
CA VAL A 89 -8.67 -0.29 1.25
C VAL A 89 -8.62 1.01 2.08
N GLU A 90 -9.50 1.16 3.06
CA GLU A 90 -9.51 2.31 3.97
C GLU A 90 -8.23 2.40 4.82
N TYR A 91 -7.76 1.27 5.34
CA TYR A 91 -6.50 1.18 6.07
C TYR A 91 -5.31 1.57 5.19
N ALA A 92 -5.24 1.05 3.96
CA ALA A 92 -4.18 1.37 3.01
C ALA A 92 -4.16 2.88 2.69
N LYS A 93 -5.34 3.45 2.42
CA LYS A 93 -5.51 4.88 2.15
C LYS A 93 -5.04 5.75 3.30
N SER A 94 -5.53 5.49 4.51
CA SER A 94 -5.16 6.25 5.71
C SER A 94 -3.67 6.12 6.04
N THR A 95 -3.08 4.94 5.82
CA THR A 95 -1.65 4.70 6.02
C THR A 95 -0.80 5.51 5.05
N VAL A 96 -1.16 5.54 3.76
CA VAL A 96 -0.46 6.35 2.76
C VAL A 96 -0.56 7.83 3.11
N ILE A 97 -1.78 8.33 3.34
CA ILE A 97 -2.02 9.75 3.62
C ILE A 97 -1.23 10.18 4.85
N SER A 98 -1.38 9.48 5.98
CA SER A 98 -0.71 9.85 7.23
C SER A 98 0.81 9.82 7.13
N SER A 99 1.39 8.83 6.45
CA SER A 99 2.86 8.73 6.30
C SER A 99 3.42 9.86 5.43
N PHE A 100 2.68 10.29 4.41
CA PHE A 100 3.08 11.42 3.57
C PHE A 100 2.84 12.78 4.24
N GLU A 101 1.73 12.96 4.96
CA GLU A 101 1.45 14.20 5.70
C GLU A 101 2.49 14.47 6.79
N GLN A 102 2.98 13.41 7.47
CA GLN A 102 4.09 13.52 8.43
C GLN A 102 5.40 14.01 7.81
N LYS A 103 5.58 13.86 6.49
CA LYS A 103 6.73 14.40 5.74
C LYS A 103 6.43 15.74 5.05
N GLY A 104 5.28 16.36 5.35
CA GLY A 104 4.92 17.68 4.85
C GLY A 104 4.26 17.68 3.48
N PHE A 105 3.76 16.54 3.00
CA PHE A 105 2.92 16.49 1.80
C PHE A 105 1.47 16.82 2.16
N THR A 106 0.69 17.23 1.16
CA THR A 106 -0.75 17.49 1.30
C THR A 106 -1.56 16.56 0.43
N PHE A 107 -2.62 15.98 1.00
CA PHE A 107 -3.57 15.15 0.25
C PHE A 107 -4.33 15.96 -0.80
N LYS A 108 -4.44 15.40 -2.01
CA LYS A 108 -5.26 15.92 -3.11
C LYS A 108 -6.11 14.81 -3.70
N LYS A 109 -7.43 14.98 -3.63
CA LYS A 109 -8.40 14.08 -4.27
C LYS A 109 -8.41 14.28 -5.80
N ILE A 110 -8.56 13.19 -6.55
CA ILE A 110 -8.83 13.22 -8.00
C ILE A 110 -10.35 13.08 -8.17
N TYR A 111 -11.04 14.19 -8.46
CA TYR A 111 -12.51 14.22 -8.52
C TYR A 111 -13.08 13.51 -9.75
N ASP A 112 -12.34 13.51 -10.86
CA ASP A 112 -12.78 12.88 -12.12
C ASP A 112 -12.56 11.37 -12.15
N PHE A 113 -11.93 10.80 -11.11
CA PHE A 113 -11.71 9.38 -11.02
C PHE A 113 -13.03 8.64 -10.80
N LYS A 114 -13.24 7.59 -11.60
CA LYS A 114 -14.37 6.67 -11.49
C LYS A 114 -13.84 5.31 -11.05
N PRO A 115 -14.19 4.85 -9.83
CA PRO A 115 -13.81 3.52 -9.37
C PRO A 115 -14.23 2.43 -10.34
N THR A 116 -13.38 1.41 -10.48
CA THR A 116 -13.63 0.20 -11.27
C THR A 116 -13.75 -1.00 -10.35
N THR A 117 -13.88 -2.22 -10.87
CA THR A 117 -13.87 -3.44 -10.06
C THR A 117 -12.50 -3.75 -9.46
N GLU A 118 -11.43 -3.25 -10.08
CA GLU A 118 -10.05 -3.52 -9.68
C GLU A 118 -9.43 -2.32 -8.97
N GLU A 119 -9.46 -1.13 -9.56
CA GLU A 119 -8.98 0.12 -8.96
C GLU A 119 -10.12 0.84 -8.24
N ILE A 120 -10.09 0.87 -6.91
CA ILE A 120 -11.18 1.40 -6.05
C ILE A 120 -10.95 2.85 -5.65
N GLU A 121 -9.70 3.26 -5.44
CA GLU A 121 -9.36 4.61 -4.98
C GLU A 121 -8.17 5.16 -5.76
N LYS A 122 -8.19 6.47 -6.04
CA LYS A 122 -7.11 7.19 -6.71
C LYS A 122 -6.97 8.60 -6.17
N PHE A 123 -5.75 8.99 -5.80
CA PHE A 123 -5.46 10.32 -5.24
C PHE A 123 -4.00 10.71 -5.45
N CYS A 124 -3.65 11.96 -5.11
CA CYS A 124 -2.27 12.45 -5.14
C CYS A 124 -1.83 12.91 -3.74
N MET A 125 -0.55 12.74 -3.46
CA MET A 125 0.16 13.47 -2.40
C MET A 125 1.01 14.55 -3.04
N VAL A 126 0.84 15.79 -2.58
CA VAL A 126 1.46 16.99 -3.18
C VAL A 126 2.61 17.46 -2.31
N GLY A 127 3.80 17.56 -2.89
CA GLY A 127 5.01 18.08 -2.26
C GLY A 127 5.47 19.39 -2.89
N TYR A 128 6.21 20.19 -2.12
CA TYR A 128 6.78 21.45 -2.58
C TYR A 128 8.29 21.47 -2.39
N THR A 129 9.02 21.72 -3.47
CA THR A 129 10.49 21.86 -3.39
C THR A 129 10.90 23.24 -2.90
N LYS A 130 11.95 23.26 -2.10
CA LYS A 130 12.63 24.47 -1.61
C LYS A 130 13.86 24.81 -2.45
N LEU A 131 14.23 23.95 -3.41
CA LEU A 131 15.39 24.17 -4.26
C LEU A 131 15.16 25.39 -5.16
N PRO A 132 16.05 26.39 -5.18
CA PRO A 132 15.83 27.62 -5.94
C PRO A 132 15.84 27.38 -7.45
N ASN A 133 16.63 26.41 -7.92
CA ASN A 133 16.88 26.13 -9.34
C ASN A 133 15.74 25.38 -10.06
N GLU A 134 14.74 24.90 -9.32
CA GLU A 134 13.59 24.21 -9.90
C GLU A 134 12.59 25.21 -10.49
N LYS A 135 12.20 25.02 -11.76
CA LYS A 135 11.24 25.89 -12.46
C LYS A 135 9.84 25.75 -11.87
N GLU A 136 9.42 24.51 -11.67
CA GLU A 136 8.17 24.18 -10.99
C GLU A 136 8.44 23.93 -9.52
N LYS A 137 7.59 24.45 -8.64
CA LYS A 137 7.75 24.26 -7.19
C LYS A 137 6.87 23.15 -6.62
N ARG A 138 5.85 22.73 -7.35
CA ARG A 138 4.79 21.84 -6.89
C ARG A 138 4.86 20.52 -7.65
N PHE A 139 4.96 19.42 -6.93
CA PHE A 139 5.09 18.07 -7.49
C PHE A 139 4.03 17.16 -6.91
N GLU A 140 3.52 16.23 -7.72
CA GLU A 140 2.47 15.29 -7.34
C GLU A 140 2.98 13.85 -7.47
N ILE A 141 2.65 13.03 -6.47
CA ILE A 141 2.83 11.59 -6.49
C ILE A 141 1.44 10.99 -6.49
N GLN A 142 1.11 10.24 -7.55
CA GLN A 142 -0.20 9.61 -7.67
C GLN A 142 -0.18 8.25 -6.97
N PHE A 143 -1.30 7.93 -6.32
CA PHE A 143 -1.56 6.66 -5.68
C PHE A 143 -2.86 6.07 -6.21
N SER A 144 -2.85 4.77 -6.43
CA SER A 144 -3.98 3.93 -6.78
C SER A 144 -4.09 2.81 -5.75
N ILE A 145 -5.28 2.54 -5.25
CA ILE A 145 -5.54 1.41 -4.34
C ILE A 145 -6.48 0.45 -5.03
N LEU A 146 -6.05 -0.81 -5.11
CA LEU A 146 -6.85 -1.88 -5.70
C LEU A 146 -7.85 -2.46 -4.69
N ASN A 147 -8.81 -3.25 -5.19
CA ASN A 147 -9.88 -3.85 -4.39
C ASN A 147 -9.40 -4.74 -3.24
N ASP A 148 -8.19 -5.28 -3.32
CA ASP A 148 -7.56 -6.10 -2.29
C ASP A 148 -6.74 -5.27 -1.29
N GLY A 149 -6.64 -3.96 -1.47
CA GLY A 149 -5.83 -3.02 -0.68
C GLY A 149 -4.39 -2.86 -1.16
N THR A 150 -4.00 -3.47 -2.30
CA THR A 150 -2.71 -3.23 -2.95
C THR A 150 -2.56 -1.74 -3.29
N VAL A 151 -1.43 -1.15 -2.93
CA VAL A 151 -1.11 0.25 -3.26
C VAL A 151 -0.13 0.31 -4.41
N ILE A 152 -0.51 1.01 -5.48
CA ILE A 152 0.35 1.34 -6.61
C ILE A 152 0.64 2.83 -6.56
N THR A 153 1.90 3.20 -6.76
CA THR A 153 2.34 4.58 -6.76
C THR A 153 2.93 4.90 -8.12
N ASP A 154 2.65 6.09 -8.61
CA ASP A 154 3.18 6.57 -9.87
C ASP A 154 3.70 7.99 -9.72
N SER A 155 4.98 8.17 -10.02
CA SER A 155 5.64 9.48 -9.97
C SER A 155 6.46 9.73 -11.23
N ASN A 156 6.56 10.99 -11.59
CA ASN A 156 7.42 11.44 -12.68
C ASN A 156 8.74 11.97 -12.09
N TYR A 157 9.21 13.12 -12.57
CA TYR A 157 10.34 13.80 -11.96
C TYR A 157 9.95 14.33 -10.57
N LEU A 158 10.82 14.08 -9.58
CA LEU A 158 10.80 14.71 -8.27
C LEU A 158 12.17 15.38 -8.04
N PRO A 159 12.19 16.64 -7.56
CA PRO A 159 13.42 17.27 -7.06
C PRO A 159 14.01 16.50 -5.88
N ASP A 160 15.31 16.65 -5.64
CA ASP A 160 16.03 15.81 -4.64
C ASP A 160 15.39 15.91 -3.24
N ASP A 161 15.07 17.12 -2.79
CA ASP A 161 14.46 17.34 -1.47
C ASP A 161 13.08 16.71 -1.31
N VAL A 162 12.23 16.82 -2.34
CA VAL A 162 10.90 16.19 -2.36
C VAL A 162 11.04 14.66 -2.47
N ASN A 163 12.02 14.18 -3.23
CA ASN A 163 12.25 12.75 -3.43
C ASN A 163 12.71 12.06 -2.14
N ASP A 164 13.61 12.70 -1.39
CA ASP A 164 14.10 12.19 -0.10
C ASP A 164 12.96 12.08 0.92
N LEU A 165 12.08 13.09 0.98
CA LEU A 165 10.90 13.07 1.84
C LEU A 165 9.90 11.98 1.42
N ALA A 166 9.68 11.82 0.11
CA ALA A 166 8.83 10.76 -0.41
C ALA A 166 9.41 9.37 -0.09
N HIS A 167 10.73 9.19 -0.14
CA HIS A 167 11.39 7.96 0.29
C HIS A 167 11.10 7.64 1.75
N GLN A 168 11.30 8.60 2.64
CA GLN A 168 11.04 8.41 4.06
C GLN A 168 9.59 8.03 4.34
N ALA A 169 8.62 8.68 3.66
CA ALA A 169 7.21 8.32 3.77
C ALA A 169 6.93 6.90 3.27
N MET A 170 7.54 6.49 2.16
CA MET A 170 7.37 5.14 1.62
C MET A 170 7.98 4.07 2.52
N ASP A 171 9.10 4.33 3.17
CA ASP A 171 9.75 3.39 4.11
C ASP A 171 8.89 3.18 5.37
N GLU A 172 8.17 4.21 5.82
CA GLU A 172 7.15 4.07 6.88
C GLU A 172 5.96 3.21 6.43
N ILE A 173 5.52 3.35 5.18
CA ILE A 173 4.49 2.49 4.60
C ILE A 173 4.97 1.03 4.54
N GLU A 174 6.22 0.78 4.11
CA GLU A 174 6.82 -0.56 4.12
C GLU A 174 6.81 -1.17 5.52
N SER A 175 7.18 -0.39 6.53
CA SER A 175 7.15 -0.84 7.92
C SER A 175 5.73 -1.16 8.40
N LYS A 176 4.73 -0.35 8.06
CA LYS A 176 3.33 -0.55 8.47
C LYS A 176 2.67 -1.71 7.75
N PHE A 177 3.00 -1.91 6.47
CA PHE A 177 2.52 -3.04 5.68
C PHE A 177 3.34 -4.32 5.89
N GLY A 178 4.48 -4.22 6.59
CA GLY A 178 5.40 -5.32 6.84
C GLY A 178 5.93 -5.97 5.56
N ASN A 179 6.08 -5.18 4.49
CA ASN A 179 6.51 -5.66 3.18
C ASN A 179 7.39 -4.66 2.46
N LYS A 180 8.42 -5.16 1.77
CA LYS A 180 9.20 -4.34 0.84
C LYS A 180 8.38 -4.08 -0.42
N ARG A 181 8.40 -2.83 -0.91
CA ARG A 181 7.74 -2.48 -2.16
C ARG A 181 8.53 -3.00 -3.36
N ILE A 182 7.82 -3.34 -4.43
CA ILE A 182 8.41 -3.68 -5.71
C ILE A 182 8.57 -2.39 -6.51
N MET A 183 9.81 -2.01 -6.81
CA MET A 183 10.14 -0.78 -7.53
C MET A 183 10.40 -1.09 -9.01
N THR A 184 9.73 -0.38 -9.92
CA THR A 184 9.90 -0.50 -11.37
C THR A 184 10.33 0.83 -11.96
N LYS A 185 11.47 0.86 -12.65
CA LYS A 185 11.99 2.06 -13.31
C LYS A 185 11.25 2.29 -14.63
N LYS A 186 10.90 3.55 -14.91
CA LYS A 186 10.31 3.93 -16.20
C LYS A 186 11.41 4.17 -17.25
N PRO A 187 11.14 3.96 -18.55
CA PRO A 187 12.10 4.22 -19.62
C PRO A 187 12.67 5.64 -19.65
N GLU A 188 11.90 6.63 -19.20
CA GLU A 188 12.29 8.04 -19.10
C GLU A 188 13.45 8.26 -18.12
N TYR A 189 13.63 7.36 -17.15
CA TYR A 189 14.73 7.39 -16.20
C TYR A 189 16.09 7.36 -16.92
N ASP A 190 16.26 6.50 -17.91
CA ASP A 190 17.52 6.35 -18.63
C ASP A 190 17.84 7.58 -19.48
N LYS A 191 16.80 8.26 -20.00
CA LYS A 191 16.96 9.55 -20.67
C LYS A 191 17.40 10.63 -19.66
N PHE A 192 16.73 10.72 -18.53
CA PHE A 192 17.07 11.66 -17.46
C PHE A 192 18.52 11.47 -16.98
N MET A 193 18.94 10.24 -16.69
CA MET A 193 20.29 9.95 -16.21
C MET A 193 21.37 10.34 -17.23
N ARG A 194 21.12 10.15 -18.52
CA ARG A 194 22.04 10.59 -19.59
C ARG A 194 22.19 12.10 -19.63
N GLU A 195 21.07 12.84 -19.62
CA GLU A 195 21.08 14.30 -19.62
C GLU A 195 21.70 14.88 -18.34
N HIS A 196 21.42 14.28 -17.19
CA HIS A 196 21.94 14.73 -15.90
C HIS A 196 23.46 14.47 -15.79
N LYS A 197 23.94 13.32 -16.27
CA LYS A 197 25.38 13.00 -16.31
C LYS A 197 26.13 13.98 -17.23
N GLN A 198 25.60 14.26 -18.42
CA GLN A 198 26.17 15.25 -19.33
C GLN A 198 26.26 16.65 -18.71
N ARG A 199 25.27 17.06 -17.90
CA ARG A 199 25.32 18.35 -17.19
C ARG A 199 26.40 18.40 -16.11
N ILE A 200 26.62 17.30 -15.38
CA ILE A 200 27.68 17.20 -14.37
C ILE A 200 29.06 17.25 -15.05
N ASP A 201 29.24 16.48 -16.12
CA ASP A 201 30.49 16.43 -16.87
C ASP A 201 30.83 17.81 -17.46
N ASN A 202 29.85 18.51 -18.04
CA ASN A 202 30.04 19.87 -18.55
C ASN A 202 30.35 20.91 -17.45
N LYS A 203 29.75 20.79 -16.26
CA LYS A 203 30.09 21.65 -15.11
C LYS A 203 31.52 21.41 -14.63
N ASN A 204 31.99 20.16 -14.66
CA ASN A 204 33.36 19.81 -14.26
C ASN A 204 34.38 20.31 -15.30
N ILE A 205 34.08 20.19 -16.60
CA ILE A 205 34.95 20.72 -17.67
C ILE A 205 35.11 22.25 -17.56
N ASN A 206 34.03 22.98 -17.27
CA ASN A 206 34.10 24.44 -17.12
C ASN A 206 34.86 24.87 -15.85
N LYS A 207 34.84 24.06 -14.78
CA LYS A 207 35.67 24.30 -13.58
C LYS A 207 37.16 24.07 -13.81
N ILE A 208 37.55 23.21 -14.75
CA ILE A 208 38.96 22.91 -15.08
C ILE A 208 39.53 23.98 -16.03
N LYS A 209 38.68 24.73 -16.74
CA LYS A 209 39.06 25.78 -17.68
C LYS A 209 39.11 27.20 -17.07
N THR A 210 38.98 27.31 -15.75
CA THR A 210 39.13 28.56 -14.99
C THR A 210 40.37 28.45 -14.11
#